data_AF-A0A1H4QL65-F1
#
_entry.id   AF-A0A1H4QL65-F1
#
_cell.length_a   1.000
_cell.length_b   1.000
_cell.length_c   1.000
_cell.angle_alpha   90.00
_cell.angle_beta   90.00
_cell.angle_gamma   90.00
#
_symmetry.space_group_name_H-M   'P 1'
#
loop_
_entity.id
_entity.type
_entity.pdbx_description
1 polymer ?
#
loop_
_entity_poly.entity_id
_entity_poly.type
_entity_poly.pdbx_seq_one_letter_code
_entity_poly.pdbx_strand_id
1 'polypeptide(L)'
;MRPTIDASAFQVELRRAARLIALQIERAWPEKHRAAEHGGAALMTCLQLALHYWNCESFLLYIAENPVAGWMDEHSLVLPLIDRAMLETACNALFMIEDLEVRARLFNQAGWKDAAMEISRLEQDADPSDEATSRYLAQRRLHVDAGRQLFRVSAEQAEKPSQIHQWPTVTKMKDYGLKQDGHIPQTRTVLRHLVNSFYKELSGIVHGDGYGQLLQGGFAHAMQMAPEKREQLRNEAYPLVRATSLLRSSAFLLCIICEIQQYLGYREHLFEVKLLRIWEVIALQKEVREIYELRYKALYDLPTLL
;
A
#
# COMPACT_ATOMS: atom_id res chain seq x y z
N MET A 1 11.99 25.02 -14.13
CA MET A 1 12.82 23.79 -14.18
C MET A 1 11.83 22.63 -14.14
N ARG A 2 11.73 21.80 -15.19
CA ARG A 2 10.84 20.63 -15.16
C ARG A 2 11.43 19.64 -14.14
N PRO A 3 10.73 19.25 -13.06
CA PRO A 3 11.22 18.18 -12.21
C PRO A 3 11.01 16.86 -12.96
N THR A 4 11.90 16.55 -13.90
CA THR A 4 12.00 15.21 -14.48
C THR A 4 12.79 14.37 -13.51
N ILE A 5 12.10 13.48 -12.80
CA ILE A 5 12.74 12.52 -11.91
C ILE A 5 13.24 11.38 -12.79
N ASP A 6 14.55 11.15 -12.75
CA ASP A 6 15.12 9.97 -13.40
C ASP A 6 14.79 8.73 -12.58
N ALA A 7 13.66 8.11 -12.90
CA ALA A 7 13.21 6.90 -12.23
C ALA A 7 14.19 5.73 -12.39
N SER A 8 15.00 5.73 -13.46
CA SER A 8 16.00 4.69 -13.70
C SER A 8 17.06 4.64 -12.59
N ALA A 9 17.26 5.75 -11.86
CA ALA A 9 18.19 5.85 -10.75
C ALA A 9 17.83 4.95 -9.55
N PHE A 10 16.56 4.52 -9.40
CA PHE A 10 16.13 3.74 -8.24
C PHE A 10 15.17 2.57 -8.53
N GLN A 11 14.42 2.59 -9.64
CA GLN A 11 13.37 1.60 -9.92
C GLN A 11 13.86 0.14 -9.88
N VAL A 12 15.02 -0.13 -10.49
CA VAL A 12 15.59 -1.48 -10.54
C VAL A 12 15.96 -1.97 -9.14
N GLU A 13 16.60 -1.11 -8.34
CA GLU A 13 17.02 -1.45 -6.99
C GLU A 13 15.84 -1.59 -6.03
N LEU A 14 14.81 -0.75 -6.14
CA LEU A 14 13.59 -0.87 -5.34
C LEU A 14 12.86 -2.20 -5.61
N ARG A 15 12.71 -2.58 -6.89
CA ARG A 15 12.12 -3.87 -7.27
C ARG A 15 12.95 -5.04 -6.75
N ARG A 16 14.27 -4.96 -6.85
CA ARG A 16 15.19 -5.99 -6.32
C ARG A 16 15.07 -6.11 -4.81
N ALA A 17 14.98 -4.99 -4.10
CA ALA A 17 14.81 -4.97 -2.66
C ALA A 17 13.49 -5.61 -2.22
N ALA A 18 12.37 -5.29 -2.88
CA ALA A 18 11.09 -5.93 -2.62
C ALA A 18 11.14 -7.45 -2.81
N ARG A 19 11.76 -7.90 -3.91
CA ARG A 19 11.93 -9.34 -4.20
C ARG A 19 12.81 -10.05 -3.19
N LEU A 20 13.89 -9.41 -2.76
CA LEU A 20 14.79 -9.97 -1.75
C LEU A 20 14.06 -10.16 -0.42
N ILE A 21 13.30 -9.15 0.03
CA ILE A 21 12.49 -9.27 1.26
C ILE A 21 11.41 -10.34 1.13
N ALA A 22 10.76 -10.47 -0.03
CA ALA A 22 9.84 -11.57 -0.27
C ALA A 22 10.53 -12.94 -0.09
N LEU A 23 11.71 -13.13 -0.69
CA LEU A 23 12.49 -14.36 -0.51
C LEU A 23 12.88 -14.59 0.96
N GLN A 24 13.19 -13.54 1.71
CA GLN A 24 13.49 -13.66 3.15
C GLN A 24 12.26 -14.10 3.95
N ILE A 25 11.07 -13.55 3.67
CA ILE A 25 9.83 -14.00 4.31
C ILE A 25 9.59 -15.50 4.03
N GLU A 26 9.76 -15.92 2.78
CA GLU A 26 9.45 -17.29 2.34
C GLU A 26 10.46 -18.32 2.86
N ARG A 27 11.76 -17.99 2.84
CA ARG A 27 12.83 -19.00 3.03
C ARG A 27 13.57 -18.88 4.35
N ALA A 28 13.49 -17.73 5.01
CA ALA A 28 14.33 -17.38 6.15
C ALA A 28 13.49 -16.75 7.29
N TRP A 29 12.25 -17.22 7.47
CA TRP A 29 11.42 -16.78 8.58
C TRP A 29 12.13 -17.05 9.91
N PRO A 30 12.42 -16.02 10.73
CA PRO A 30 13.23 -16.21 11.92
C PRO A 30 12.56 -17.16 12.92
N GLU A 31 13.32 -18.09 13.50
CA GLU A 31 12.78 -19.05 14.48
C GLU A 31 12.15 -18.35 15.69
N LYS A 32 12.72 -17.22 16.12
CA LYS A 32 12.15 -16.33 17.16
C LYS A 32 10.73 -15.83 16.84
N HIS A 33 10.28 -15.91 15.60
CA HIS A 33 8.97 -15.50 15.12
C HIS A 33 8.10 -16.68 14.66
N ARG A 34 8.45 -17.93 15.00
CA ARG A 34 7.67 -19.12 14.59
C ARG A 34 6.19 -19.04 15.01
N ALA A 35 5.88 -18.46 16.17
CA ALA A 35 4.49 -18.24 16.60
C ALA A 35 3.68 -17.32 15.66
N ALA A 36 4.39 -16.44 14.93
CA ALA A 36 3.83 -15.48 13.99
C ALA A 36 3.96 -15.92 12.51
N GLU A 37 4.21 -17.20 12.23
CA GLU A 37 4.40 -17.73 10.86
C GLU A 37 3.24 -17.36 9.91
N HIS A 38 2.00 -17.35 10.42
CA HIS A 38 0.82 -16.97 9.62
C HIS A 38 0.80 -15.47 9.30
N GLY A 39 1.50 -14.66 10.09
CA GLY A 39 1.75 -13.26 9.79
C GLY A 39 2.74 -13.06 8.65
N GLY A 40 3.66 -14.00 8.41
CA GLY A 40 4.54 -13.98 7.26
C GLY A 40 3.78 -13.98 5.94
N ALA A 41 2.76 -14.82 5.80
CA ALA A 41 1.91 -14.86 4.61
C ALA A 41 1.14 -13.55 4.38
N ALA A 42 0.64 -12.93 5.47
CA ALA A 42 -0.06 -11.65 5.39
C ALA A 42 0.88 -10.50 4.97
N LEU A 43 2.09 -10.43 5.56
CA LEU A 43 3.11 -9.45 5.16
C LEU A 43 3.60 -9.67 3.73
N MET A 44 3.80 -10.93 3.32
CA MET A 44 4.11 -11.28 1.94
C MET A 44 3.02 -10.76 0.99
N THR A 45 1.75 -10.95 1.36
CA THR A 45 0.62 -10.48 0.55
C THR A 45 0.63 -8.96 0.43
N CYS A 46 0.82 -8.23 1.52
CA CYS A 46 0.97 -6.76 1.48
C CYS A 46 2.15 -6.32 0.60
N LEU A 47 3.32 -6.95 0.75
CA LEU A 47 4.51 -6.61 -0.04
C LEU A 47 4.30 -6.89 -1.54
N GLN A 48 3.72 -8.04 -1.89
CA GLN A 48 3.47 -8.40 -3.29
C GLN A 48 2.41 -7.50 -3.91
N LEU A 49 1.30 -7.22 -3.21
CA LEU A 49 0.29 -6.27 -3.68
C LEU A 49 0.90 -4.89 -3.91
N ALA A 50 1.66 -4.37 -2.96
CA ALA A 50 2.35 -3.09 -3.11
C ALA A 50 3.32 -3.09 -4.31
N LEU A 51 4.09 -4.16 -4.49
CA LEU A 51 4.98 -4.31 -5.64
C LEU A 51 4.20 -4.35 -6.96
N HIS A 52 3.05 -5.03 -7.01
CA HIS A 52 2.20 -5.08 -8.20
C HIS A 52 1.57 -3.73 -8.53
N TYR A 53 1.05 -3.01 -7.53
CA TYR A 53 0.54 -1.65 -7.69
C TYR A 53 1.62 -0.71 -8.22
N TRP A 54 2.81 -0.72 -7.61
CA TRP A 54 3.94 0.08 -8.05
C TRP A 54 4.43 -0.27 -9.46
N ASN A 55 4.45 -1.56 -9.83
CA ASN A 55 4.78 -1.97 -11.20
C ASN A 55 3.71 -1.52 -12.21
N CYS A 56 2.43 -1.57 -11.84
CA CYS A 56 1.32 -1.07 -12.66
C CYS A 56 1.48 0.44 -12.91
N GLU A 57 1.74 1.20 -11.86
CA GLU A 57 2.02 2.63 -11.97
C GLU A 57 3.23 2.92 -12.86
N SER A 58 4.36 2.24 -12.61
CA SER A 58 5.58 2.39 -13.42
C SER A 58 5.31 2.09 -14.90
N PHE A 59 4.46 1.12 -15.19
CA PHE A 59 4.04 0.80 -16.56
C PHE A 59 3.17 1.90 -17.17
N LEU A 60 2.20 2.46 -16.44
CA LEU A 60 1.40 3.58 -16.90
C LEU A 60 2.26 4.83 -17.18
N LEU A 61 3.25 5.08 -16.33
CA LEU A 61 4.20 6.18 -16.51
C LEU A 61 5.10 5.96 -17.74
N TYR A 62 5.59 4.73 -17.94
CA TYR A 62 6.34 4.38 -19.13
C TYR A 62 5.52 4.63 -20.40
N ILE A 63 4.25 4.21 -20.45
CA ILE A 63 3.35 4.48 -21.58
C ILE A 63 3.16 5.99 -21.77
N ALA A 64 3.07 6.76 -20.69
CA ALA A 64 2.92 8.21 -20.77
C ALA A 64 4.15 8.93 -21.33
N GLU A 65 5.32 8.29 -21.35
CA GLU A 65 6.55 8.81 -21.96
C GLU A 65 6.82 8.20 -23.34
N ASN A 66 6.20 7.06 -23.66
CA ASN A 66 6.42 6.29 -24.88
C ASN A 66 5.08 6.14 -25.60
N PRO A 67 4.81 6.91 -26.67
CA PRO A 67 3.51 6.98 -27.31
C PRO A 67 2.97 5.59 -27.71
N VAL A 68 1.93 5.13 -27.02
CA VAL A 68 1.15 3.94 -27.39
C VAL A 68 -0.20 4.38 -27.94
N ALA A 69 -0.67 3.70 -29.00
CA ALA A 69 -1.97 4.00 -29.59
C ALA A 69 -3.08 3.97 -28.53
N GLY A 70 -3.88 5.04 -28.49
CA GLY A 70 -5.00 5.18 -27.55
C GLY A 70 -4.62 5.72 -26.16
N TRP A 71 -3.34 5.95 -25.85
CA TRP A 71 -2.96 6.62 -24.60
C TRP A 71 -3.22 8.13 -24.66
N MET A 72 -3.69 8.68 -23.54
CA MET A 72 -3.96 10.11 -23.33
C MET A 72 -3.37 10.52 -21.97
N ASP A 73 -2.80 11.73 -21.88
CA ASP A 73 -2.20 12.24 -20.62
C ASP A 73 -3.22 12.23 -19.47
N GLU A 74 -4.49 12.47 -19.81
CA GLU A 74 -5.67 12.42 -18.97
C GLU A 74 -5.82 11.07 -18.22
N HIS A 75 -5.28 9.96 -18.75
CA HIS A 75 -5.27 8.68 -18.06
C HIS A 75 -4.42 8.68 -16.79
N SER A 76 -3.52 9.66 -16.61
CA SER A 76 -2.77 9.87 -15.37
C SER A 76 -3.68 10.19 -14.16
N LEU A 77 -4.97 10.49 -14.39
CA LEU A 77 -5.97 10.66 -13.33
C LEU A 77 -6.21 9.40 -12.49
N VAL A 78 -5.79 8.23 -12.96
CA VAL A 78 -5.88 6.97 -12.18
C VAL A 78 -4.80 6.87 -11.11
N LEU A 79 -3.70 7.63 -11.23
CA LEU A 79 -2.53 7.51 -10.34
C LEU A 79 -2.86 7.69 -8.84
N PRO A 80 -3.70 8.66 -8.43
CA PRO A 80 -4.08 8.81 -7.02
C PRO A 80 -4.81 7.58 -6.44
N LEU A 81 -5.50 6.79 -7.27
CA LEU A 81 -6.11 5.53 -6.82
C LEU A 81 -5.04 4.50 -6.44
N ILE A 82 -3.97 4.43 -7.24
CA ILE A 82 -2.83 3.55 -6.97
C ILE A 82 -2.07 4.05 -5.75
N ASP A 83 -1.77 5.34 -5.66
CA ASP A 83 -1.14 5.96 -4.49
C ASP A 83 -1.93 5.66 -3.21
N ARG A 84 -3.26 5.76 -3.27
CA ARG A 84 -4.15 5.46 -2.14
C ARG A 84 -4.02 4.00 -1.72
N ALA A 85 -4.12 3.06 -2.67
CA ALA A 85 -4.00 1.64 -2.39
C ALA A 85 -2.62 1.29 -1.80
N MET A 86 -1.56 1.89 -2.34
CA MET A 86 -0.19 1.77 -1.83
C MET A 86 -0.06 2.27 -0.40
N LEU A 87 -0.61 3.44 -0.09
CA LEU A 87 -0.64 4.01 1.26
C LEU A 87 -1.36 3.09 2.24
N GLU A 88 -2.53 2.56 1.89
CA GLU A 88 -3.27 1.63 2.76
C GLU A 88 -2.51 0.34 2.99
N THR A 89 -1.86 -0.18 1.95
CA THR A 89 -1.02 -1.37 2.04
C THR A 89 0.17 -1.14 2.96
N ALA A 90 0.78 0.04 2.90
CA ALA A 90 1.84 0.44 3.83
C ALA A 90 1.32 0.55 5.27
N CYS A 91 0.20 1.24 5.50
CA CYS A 91 -0.43 1.34 6.82
C CYS A 91 -0.79 -0.04 7.39
N ASN A 92 -1.33 -0.95 6.57
CA ASN A 92 -1.65 -2.32 6.97
C ASN A 92 -0.39 -3.07 7.40
N ALA A 93 0.69 -3.03 6.61
CA ALA A 93 1.94 -3.70 6.94
C ALA A 93 2.58 -3.14 8.22
N LEU A 94 2.70 -1.82 8.34
CA LEU A 94 3.24 -1.13 9.51
C LEU A 94 2.43 -1.45 10.77
N PHE A 95 1.10 -1.35 10.67
CA PHE A 95 0.22 -1.67 11.79
C PHE A 95 0.34 -3.14 12.17
N MET A 96 0.43 -4.06 11.21
CA MET A 96 0.56 -5.47 11.49
C MET A 96 1.88 -5.80 12.20
N ILE A 97 3.00 -5.23 11.77
CA ILE A 97 4.36 -5.52 12.28
C ILE A 97 4.53 -5.18 13.77
N GLU A 98 3.84 -4.16 14.28
CA GLU A 98 3.94 -3.77 15.71
C GLU A 98 3.55 -4.90 16.68
N ASP A 99 2.64 -5.79 16.27
CA ASP A 99 2.25 -7.01 17.01
C ASP A 99 1.78 -8.07 16.02
N LEU A 100 2.74 -8.63 15.29
CA LEU A 100 2.47 -9.47 14.12
C LEU A 100 1.58 -10.68 14.45
N GLU A 101 1.81 -11.33 15.59
CA GLU A 101 1.06 -12.54 15.96
C GLU A 101 -0.44 -12.23 16.15
N VAL A 102 -0.75 -11.20 16.93
CA VAL A 102 -2.13 -10.83 17.23
C VAL A 102 -2.78 -10.16 16.03
N ARG A 103 -2.08 -9.22 15.40
CA ARG A 103 -2.66 -8.38 14.35
C ARG A 103 -2.78 -9.10 13.01
N ALA A 104 -1.87 -10.01 12.67
CA ALA A 104 -2.08 -10.83 11.47
C ALA A 104 -3.29 -11.76 11.63
N ARG A 105 -3.49 -12.34 12.82
CA ARG A 105 -4.68 -13.14 13.11
C ARG A 105 -5.95 -12.30 12.97
N LEU A 106 -5.97 -11.11 13.57
CA LEU A 106 -7.08 -10.16 13.43
C LEU A 106 -7.34 -9.79 11.97
N PHE A 107 -6.29 -9.45 11.20
CA PHE A 107 -6.39 -9.09 9.78
C PHE A 107 -7.04 -10.21 8.97
N ASN A 108 -6.53 -11.43 9.10
CA ASN A 108 -7.00 -12.59 8.38
C ASN A 108 -8.44 -12.97 8.77
N GLN A 109 -8.77 -12.97 10.06
CA GLN A 109 -10.11 -13.28 10.54
C GLN A 109 -11.13 -12.21 10.12
N ALA A 110 -10.76 -10.93 10.15
CA ALA A 110 -11.61 -9.85 9.66
C ALA A 110 -11.87 -9.97 8.14
N GLY A 111 -10.84 -10.28 7.35
CA GLY A 111 -11.01 -10.53 5.92
C GLY A 111 -11.93 -11.73 5.64
N TRP A 112 -11.80 -12.81 6.42
CA TRP A 112 -12.70 -13.95 6.35
C TRP A 112 -14.14 -13.57 6.70
N LYS A 113 -14.34 -12.82 7.80
CA LYS A 113 -15.64 -12.31 8.23
C LYS A 113 -16.34 -11.57 7.09
N ASP A 114 -15.65 -10.58 6.51
CA ASP A 114 -16.24 -9.72 5.49
C ASP A 114 -16.61 -10.53 4.24
N ALA A 115 -15.76 -11.48 3.84
CA ALA A 115 -16.05 -12.40 2.74
C ALA A 115 -17.24 -13.33 3.04
N ALA A 116 -17.33 -13.89 4.24
CA ALA A 116 -18.42 -14.76 4.64
C ALA A 116 -19.76 -14.02 4.68
N MET A 117 -19.78 -12.82 5.26
CA MET A 117 -20.98 -11.98 5.34
C MET A 117 -21.43 -11.52 3.96
N GLU A 118 -20.51 -11.14 3.07
CA GLU A 118 -20.84 -10.73 1.71
C GLU A 118 -21.41 -11.88 0.88
N ILE A 119 -20.85 -13.10 0.98
CA ILE A 119 -21.44 -14.26 0.28
C ILE A 119 -22.85 -14.54 0.80
N SER A 120 -23.05 -14.55 2.12
CA SER A 120 -24.39 -14.77 2.68
C SER A 120 -25.39 -13.72 2.23
N ARG A 121 -24.98 -12.46 2.09
CA ARG A 121 -25.83 -11.39 1.54
C ARG A 121 -26.15 -11.66 0.06
N LEU A 122 -25.15 -11.96 -0.76
CA LEU A 122 -25.34 -12.22 -2.18
C LEU A 122 -26.22 -13.44 -2.45
N GLU A 123 -26.16 -14.48 -1.62
CA GLU A 123 -27.02 -15.66 -1.74
C GLU A 123 -28.49 -15.38 -1.39
N GLN A 124 -28.75 -14.45 -0.47
CA GLN A 124 -30.13 -14.03 -0.16
C GLN A 124 -30.77 -13.31 -1.36
N ASP A 125 -29.96 -12.59 -2.14
CA ASP A 125 -30.40 -11.81 -3.29
C ASP A 125 -30.35 -12.61 -4.62
N ALA A 126 -29.78 -13.82 -4.62
CA ALA A 126 -29.51 -14.57 -5.84
C ALA A 126 -30.75 -15.30 -6.39
N ASP A 127 -30.93 -15.24 -7.72
CA ASP A 127 -31.87 -16.10 -8.43
C ASP A 127 -31.27 -17.51 -8.56
N PRO A 128 -31.88 -18.55 -7.95
CA PRO A 128 -31.35 -19.93 -8.02
C PRO A 128 -31.34 -20.53 -9.43
N SER A 129 -32.08 -19.94 -10.38
CA SER A 129 -32.10 -20.39 -11.78
C SER A 129 -30.99 -19.79 -12.63
N ASP A 130 -30.27 -18.77 -12.14
CA ASP A 130 -29.11 -18.20 -12.83
C ASP A 130 -27.85 -19.04 -12.55
N GLU A 131 -27.46 -19.84 -13.55
CA GLU A 131 -26.29 -20.69 -13.51
C GLU A 131 -24.97 -19.90 -13.40
N ALA A 132 -24.90 -18.68 -13.96
CA ALA A 132 -23.69 -17.86 -13.88
C ALA A 132 -23.49 -17.34 -12.45
N THR A 133 -24.56 -16.81 -11.84
CA THR A 133 -24.55 -16.38 -10.44
C THR A 133 -24.26 -17.55 -9.50
N SER A 134 -24.88 -18.71 -9.73
CA SER A 134 -24.64 -19.92 -8.92
C SER A 134 -23.18 -20.38 -8.98
N ARG A 135 -22.55 -20.39 -10.16
CA ARG A 135 -21.12 -20.73 -10.31
C ARG A 135 -20.21 -19.71 -9.62
N TYR A 136 -20.51 -18.41 -9.77
CA TYR A 136 -19.77 -17.35 -9.09
C TYR A 136 -19.81 -17.51 -7.56
N LEU A 137 -20.99 -17.75 -6.99
CA LEU A 137 -21.17 -17.95 -5.55
C LEU A 137 -20.47 -19.23 -5.06
N ALA A 138 -20.58 -20.33 -5.81
CA ALA A 138 -19.87 -21.58 -5.49
C ALA A 138 -18.35 -21.38 -5.45
N GLN A 139 -17.78 -20.68 -6.42
CA GLN A 139 -16.34 -20.38 -6.44
C GLN A 139 -15.93 -19.51 -5.23
N ARG A 140 -16.71 -18.49 -4.91
CA ARG A 140 -16.47 -17.64 -3.73
C ARG A 140 -16.55 -18.44 -2.43
N ARG A 141 -17.49 -19.38 -2.32
CA ARG A 141 -17.66 -20.25 -1.15
C ARG A 141 -16.42 -21.10 -0.91
N LEU A 142 -15.83 -21.68 -1.96
CA LEU A 142 -14.58 -22.44 -1.84
C LEU A 142 -13.46 -21.63 -1.19
N HIS A 143 -13.35 -20.33 -1.50
CA HIS A 143 -12.35 -19.46 -0.89
C HIS A 143 -12.65 -19.17 0.59
N VAL A 144 -13.90 -18.96 0.97
CA VAL A 144 -14.30 -18.76 2.37
C VAL A 144 -14.11 -20.02 3.20
N ASP A 145 -14.46 -21.18 2.65
CA ASP A 145 -14.32 -22.46 3.34
C ASP A 145 -12.83 -22.82 3.54
N ALA A 146 -12.00 -22.64 2.50
CA ALA A 146 -10.56 -22.80 2.62
C ALA A 146 -9.95 -21.81 3.63
N GLY A 147 -10.43 -20.57 3.64
CA GLY A 147 -10.00 -19.52 4.55
C GLY A 147 -10.30 -19.84 6.02
N ARG A 148 -11.35 -20.61 6.33
CA ARG A 148 -11.73 -20.95 7.71
C ARG A 148 -10.59 -21.65 8.45
N GLN A 149 -10.01 -22.68 7.84
CA GLN A 149 -8.89 -23.42 8.43
C GLN A 149 -7.61 -22.59 8.43
N LEU A 150 -7.30 -21.95 7.29
CA LEU A 150 -6.08 -21.17 7.12
C LEU A 150 -5.98 -19.99 8.11
N PHE A 151 -7.11 -19.34 8.40
CA PHE A 151 -7.19 -18.17 9.27
C PHE A 151 -7.61 -18.52 10.70
N ARG A 152 -7.68 -19.81 11.03
CA ARG A 152 -8.00 -20.33 12.36
C ARG A 152 -9.30 -19.74 12.92
N VAL A 153 -10.34 -19.71 12.09
CA VAL A 153 -11.68 -19.26 12.48
C VAL A 153 -12.38 -20.41 13.21
N SER A 154 -12.81 -20.18 14.45
CA SER A 154 -13.49 -21.22 15.25
C SER A 154 -14.87 -21.57 14.70
N ALA A 155 -15.45 -22.69 15.14
CA ALA A 155 -16.83 -23.04 14.76
C ALA A 155 -17.85 -21.98 15.21
N GLU A 156 -17.72 -21.48 16.43
CA GLU A 156 -18.56 -20.40 16.95
C GLU A 156 -18.45 -19.11 16.12
N GLN A 157 -17.22 -18.72 15.78
CA GLN A 157 -16.97 -17.56 14.91
C GLN A 157 -17.54 -17.78 13.50
N ALA A 158 -17.50 -19.01 12.99
CA ALA A 158 -18.02 -19.33 11.68
C ALA A 158 -19.55 -19.32 11.62
N GLU A 159 -20.22 -19.75 12.69
CA GLU A 159 -21.67 -19.67 12.85
C GLU A 159 -22.15 -18.21 12.99
N LYS A 160 -21.35 -17.36 13.65
CA LYS A 160 -21.67 -15.94 13.88
C LYS A 160 -20.51 -15.01 13.46
N PRO A 161 -20.25 -14.84 12.15
CA PRO A 161 -19.12 -14.02 11.67
C PRO A 161 -19.14 -12.58 12.19
N SER A 162 -20.33 -12.04 12.47
CA SER A 162 -20.50 -10.69 13.03
C SER A 162 -19.76 -10.47 14.35
N GLN A 163 -19.48 -11.53 15.12
CA GLN A 163 -18.74 -11.48 16.40
C GLN A 163 -17.22 -11.35 16.21
N ILE A 164 -16.68 -11.63 15.02
CA ILE A 164 -15.27 -11.41 14.72
C ILE A 164 -15.00 -9.90 14.71
N HIS A 165 -13.92 -9.47 15.36
CA HIS A 165 -13.52 -8.07 15.41
C HIS A 165 -13.20 -7.54 14.02
N GLN A 166 -13.63 -6.31 13.73
CA GLN A 166 -13.32 -5.66 12.46
C GLN A 166 -11.85 -5.23 12.42
N TRP A 167 -11.22 -5.35 11.25
CA TRP A 167 -9.94 -4.70 10.99
C TRP A 167 -10.10 -3.17 11.08
N PRO A 168 -9.27 -2.47 11.87
CA PRO A 168 -9.40 -1.03 11.96
C PRO A 168 -9.19 -0.37 10.60
N THR A 169 -10.01 0.63 10.29
CA THR A 169 -9.73 1.51 9.15
C THR A 169 -8.39 2.21 9.36
N VAL A 170 -7.73 2.63 8.29
CA VAL A 170 -6.44 3.32 8.36
C VAL A 170 -6.49 4.56 9.27
N THR A 171 -7.60 5.31 9.27
CA THR A 171 -7.82 6.44 10.19
C THR A 171 -7.83 6.04 11.66
N LYS A 172 -8.29 4.82 11.99
CA LYS A 172 -8.32 4.27 13.35
C LYS A 172 -7.00 3.61 13.74
N MET A 173 -6.27 3.03 12.78
CA MET A 173 -4.98 2.36 13.03
C MET A 173 -3.98 3.27 13.75
N LYS A 174 -3.98 4.57 13.45
CA LYS A 174 -3.02 5.54 14.01
C LYS A 174 -3.15 5.76 15.51
N ASP A 175 -4.29 5.42 16.09
CA ASP A 175 -4.58 5.58 17.51
C ASP A 175 -5.02 4.28 18.19
N TYR A 176 -5.10 3.17 17.42
CA TYR A 176 -5.57 1.88 17.90
C TYR A 176 -4.73 1.36 19.07
N GLY A 177 -5.41 1.09 20.18
CA GLY A 177 -4.82 0.51 21.40
C GLY A 177 -3.90 1.44 22.20
N LEU A 178 -3.75 2.71 21.81
CA LEU A 178 -2.92 3.66 22.53
C LEU A 178 -3.66 4.23 23.75
N LYS A 179 -2.98 4.27 24.90
CA LYS A 179 -3.42 5.00 26.09
C LYS A 179 -2.98 6.47 25.97
N GLN A 180 -3.74 7.40 26.56
CA GLN A 180 -3.46 8.85 26.46
C GLN A 180 -2.04 9.23 26.89
N ASP A 181 -1.48 8.55 27.89
CA ASP A 181 -0.12 8.82 28.42
C ASP A 181 0.89 7.70 28.09
N GLY A 182 0.58 6.84 27.12
CA GLY A 182 1.44 5.71 26.75
C GLY A 182 2.62 6.11 25.86
N HIS A 183 3.71 5.35 25.94
CA HIS A 183 4.78 5.42 24.95
C HIS A 183 4.23 5.10 23.56
N ILE A 184 4.53 5.97 22.57
CA ILE A 184 4.12 5.78 21.17
C ILE A 184 5.27 5.08 20.43
N PRO A 185 5.05 3.86 19.89
CA PRO A 185 6.08 3.17 19.10
C PRO A 185 6.49 3.99 17.87
N GLN A 186 7.77 3.88 17.46
CA GLN A 186 8.27 4.63 16.29
C GLN A 186 7.50 4.31 15.00
N THR A 187 7.17 3.04 14.77
CA THR A 187 6.32 2.62 13.62
C THR A 187 4.95 3.32 13.65
N ARG A 188 4.43 3.60 14.85
CA ARG A 188 3.16 4.32 15.01
C ARG A 188 3.27 5.80 14.67
N THR A 189 4.42 6.42 14.96
CA THR A 189 4.72 7.80 14.56
C THR A 189 4.71 7.92 13.03
N VAL A 190 5.33 6.97 12.32
CA VAL A 190 5.28 6.91 10.85
C VAL A 190 3.85 6.74 10.37
N LEU A 191 3.10 5.78 10.93
CA LEU A 191 1.72 5.55 10.53
C LEU A 191 0.84 6.80 10.74
N ARG A 192 1.00 7.51 11.85
CA ARG A 192 0.31 8.81 12.08
C ARG A 192 0.66 9.84 11.01
N HIS A 193 1.93 9.96 10.65
CA HIS A 193 2.35 10.86 9.58
C HIS A 193 1.74 10.45 8.24
N LEU A 194 1.81 9.17 7.86
CA LEU A 194 1.21 8.65 6.63
C LEU A 194 -0.30 8.99 6.55
N VAL A 195 -1.03 8.82 7.65
CA VAL A 195 -2.46 9.14 7.69
C VAL A 195 -2.72 10.64 7.66
N ASN A 196 -1.98 11.43 8.43
CA ASN A 196 -2.25 12.87 8.52
C ASN A 196 -1.82 13.63 7.26
N SER A 197 -0.71 13.22 6.63
CA SER A 197 -0.11 13.93 5.50
C SER A 197 -0.66 13.50 4.14
N PHE A 198 -1.02 12.22 3.96
CA PHE A 198 -1.38 11.69 2.62
C PHE A 198 -2.82 11.18 2.54
N TYR A 199 -3.30 10.48 3.57
CA TYR A 199 -4.60 9.78 3.50
C TYR A 199 -5.75 10.72 3.18
N LYS A 200 -5.83 11.89 3.84
CA LYS A 200 -6.95 12.82 3.65
C LYS A 200 -7.01 13.33 2.21
N GLU A 201 -5.87 13.76 1.66
CA GLU A 201 -5.79 14.25 0.28
C GLU A 201 -6.17 13.15 -0.71
N LEU A 202 -5.50 12.00 -0.64
CA LEU A 202 -5.72 10.90 -1.57
C LEU A 202 -7.15 10.35 -1.46
N SER A 203 -7.71 10.28 -0.24
CA SER A 203 -9.09 9.85 -0.03
C SER A 203 -10.09 10.84 -0.64
N GLY A 204 -9.85 12.15 -0.50
CA GLY A 204 -10.73 13.16 -1.11
C GLY A 204 -10.70 13.12 -2.63
N ILE A 205 -9.50 12.94 -3.20
CA ILE A 205 -9.32 12.75 -4.65
C ILE A 205 -10.07 11.51 -5.14
N VAL A 206 -9.83 10.34 -4.53
CA VAL A 206 -10.39 9.07 -5.00
C VAL A 206 -11.91 9.00 -4.85
N HIS A 207 -12.48 9.64 -3.83
CA HIS A 207 -13.94 9.70 -3.67
C HIS A 207 -14.59 10.85 -4.44
N GLY A 208 -13.81 11.71 -5.10
CA GLY A 208 -14.33 12.85 -5.85
C GLY A 208 -15.07 13.87 -4.98
N ASP A 209 -14.63 14.03 -3.71
CA ASP A 209 -15.20 15.04 -2.83
C ASP A 209 -14.87 16.46 -3.33
N GLY A 210 -15.44 17.49 -2.69
CA GLY A 210 -15.21 18.87 -3.11
C GLY A 210 -13.73 19.28 -3.15
N TYR A 211 -12.90 18.73 -2.25
CA TYR A 211 -11.46 18.98 -2.26
C TYR A 211 -10.77 18.25 -3.42
N GLY A 212 -11.13 16.99 -3.66
CA GLY A 212 -10.68 16.21 -4.82
C GLY A 212 -11.03 16.88 -6.15
N GLN A 213 -12.23 17.45 -6.26
CA GLN A 213 -12.67 18.21 -7.44
C GLN A 213 -11.83 19.47 -7.66
N LEU A 214 -11.42 20.16 -6.60
CA LEU A 214 -10.52 21.32 -6.72
C LEU A 214 -9.14 20.92 -7.24
N LEU A 215 -8.63 19.76 -6.82
CA LEU A 215 -7.30 19.28 -7.23
C LEU A 215 -7.30 18.63 -8.62
N GLN A 216 -8.35 17.88 -8.96
CA GLN A 216 -8.39 17.04 -10.17
C GLN A 216 -9.36 17.52 -11.25
N GLY A 217 -10.28 18.42 -10.92
CA GLY A 217 -11.34 18.87 -11.85
C GLY A 217 -10.77 19.50 -13.12
N GLY A 218 -9.66 20.23 -13.02
CA GLY A 218 -8.98 20.80 -14.19
C GLY A 218 -8.52 19.73 -15.19
N PHE A 219 -7.98 18.61 -14.69
CA PHE A 219 -7.56 17.49 -15.53
C PHE A 219 -8.76 16.71 -16.07
N ALA A 220 -9.79 16.48 -15.24
CA ALA A 220 -11.01 15.77 -15.64
C ALA A 220 -11.77 16.49 -16.75
N HIS A 221 -11.65 17.82 -16.81
CA HIS A 221 -12.29 18.66 -17.82
C HIS A 221 -11.33 19.17 -18.91
N ALA A 222 -10.11 18.61 -19.03
CA ALA A 222 -9.09 19.10 -19.95
C ALA A 222 -9.55 19.10 -21.43
N MET A 223 -10.42 18.15 -21.80
CA MET A 223 -10.97 18.03 -23.16
C MET A 223 -11.99 19.13 -23.49
N GLN A 224 -12.62 19.72 -22.49
CA GLN A 224 -13.55 20.85 -22.63
C GLN A 224 -12.84 22.21 -22.56
N MET A 225 -11.54 22.24 -22.22
CA MET A 225 -10.76 23.47 -22.18
C MET A 225 -10.28 23.91 -23.56
N ALA A 226 -10.03 25.21 -23.68
CA ALA A 226 -9.35 25.81 -24.84
C ALA A 226 -7.98 25.14 -25.09
N PRO A 227 -7.54 25.00 -26.37
CA PRO A 227 -6.31 24.29 -26.73
C PRO A 227 -5.08 24.74 -25.94
N GLU A 228 -4.92 26.04 -25.69
CA GLU A 228 -3.77 26.62 -25.00
C GLU A 228 -3.71 26.18 -23.54
N LYS A 229 -4.87 26.13 -22.86
CA LYS A 229 -4.97 25.64 -21.49
C LYS A 229 -4.70 24.13 -21.40
N ARG A 230 -5.17 23.37 -22.39
CA ARG A 230 -4.89 21.93 -22.48
C ARG A 230 -3.41 21.67 -22.67
N GLU A 231 -2.76 22.42 -23.56
CA GLU A 231 -1.31 22.34 -23.76
C GLU A 231 -0.54 22.71 -22.48
N GLN A 232 -0.98 23.72 -21.75
CA GLN A 232 -0.40 24.06 -20.45
C GLN A 232 -0.50 22.90 -19.46
N LEU A 233 -1.68 22.26 -19.33
CA LEU A 233 -1.84 21.09 -18.46
C LEU A 233 -0.89 19.94 -18.86
N ARG A 234 -0.77 19.66 -20.17
CA ARG A 234 0.13 18.64 -20.73
C ARG A 234 1.59 18.89 -20.45
N ASN A 235 2.03 20.14 -20.58
CA ASN A 235 3.44 20.49 -20.48
C ASN A 235 3.90 20.77 -19.03
N GLU A 236 2.99 21.15 -18.14
CA GLU A 236 3.33 21.61 -16.78
C GLU A 236 2.75 20.72 -15.69
N ALA A 237 1.45 20.43 -15.77
CA ALA A 237 0.72 19.84 -14.65
C ALA A 237 0.77 18.30 -14.64
N TYR A 238 0.54 17.64 -15.78
CA TYR A 238 0.62 16.17 -15.87
C TYR A 238 2.01 15.60 -15.53
N PRO A 239 3.14 16.19 -16.00
CA PRO A 239 4.46 15.73 -15.58
C PRO A 239 4.67 15.81 -14.06
N LEU A 240 4.16 16.86 -13.42
CA LEU A 240 4.27 17.02 -11.97
C LEU A 240 3.45 15.98 -11.21
N VAL A 241 2.21 15.72 -11.64
CA VAL A 241 1.35 14.68 -11.04
C VAL A 241 2.01 13.31 -11.15
N ARG A 242 2.53 12.96 -12.34
CA ARG A 242 3.25 11.72 -12.60
C ARG A 242 4.48 11.55 -11.71
N ALA A 243 5.33 12.57 -11.64
CA ALA A 243 6.53 12.58 -10.81
C ALA A 243 6.18 12.43 -9.32
N THR A 244 5.16 13.16 -8.86
CA THR A 244 4.69 13.14 -7.47
C THR A 244 4.16 11.76 -7.06
N SER A 245 3.32 11.16 -7.90
CA SER A 245 2.77 9.82 -7.65
C SER A 245 3.88 8.77 -7.61
N LEU A 246 4.80 8.79 -8.59
CA LEU A 246 5.92 7.85 -8.61
C LEU A 246 6.77 7.91 -7.34
N LEU A 247 7.09 9.11 -6.85
CA LEU A 247 7.87 9.24 -5.62
C LEU A 247 7.09 8.80 -4.39
N ARG A 248 5.80 9.17 -4.28
CA ARG A 248 4.93 8.78 -3.16
C ARG A 248 4.76 7.26 -3.09
N SER A 249 4.39 6.63 -4.20
CA SER A 249 4.22 5.17 -4.28
C SER A 249 5.52 4.42 -3.98
N SER A 250 6.66 4.93 -4.47
CA SER A 250 7.99 4.39 -4.19
C SER A 250 8.36 4.49 -2.71
N ALA A 251 8.03 5.62 -2.07
CA ALA A 251 8.21 5.82 -0.65
C ALA A 251 7.36 4.84 0.17
N PHE A 252 6.09 4.63 -0.20
CA PHE A 252 5.21 3.68 0.48
C PHE A 252 5.71 2.24 0.37
N LEU A 253 6.15 1.82 -0.84
CA LEU A 253 6.78 0.51 -1.03
C LEU A 253 8.05 0.38 -0.17
N LEU A 254 8.89 1.42 -0.17
CA LEU A 254 10.14 1.42 0.59
C LEU A 254 9.89 1.37 2.10
N CYS A 255 8.83 2.02 2.60
CA CYS A 255 8.40 1.91 4.00
C CYS A 255 8.09 0.45 4.37
N ILE A 256 7.32 -0.26 3.53
CA ILE A 256 7.00 -1.68 3.73
C ILE A 256 8.27 -2.52 3.77
N ILE A 257 9.16 -2.34 2.78
CA ILE A 257 10.43 -3.06 2.68
C ILE A 257 11.29 -2.84 3.94
N CYS A 258 11.43 -1.59 4.38
CA CYS A 258 12.24 -1.23 5.54
C CYS A 258 11.68 -1.82 6.84
N GLU A 259 10.37 -1.70 7.07
CA GLU A 259 9.76 -2.20 8.31
C GLU A 259 9.78 -3.74 8.37
N ILE A 260 9.57 -4.43 7.25
CA ILE A 260 9.73 -5.90 7.20
C ILE A 260 11.20 -6.28 7.41
N GLN A 261 12.15 -5.60 6.75
CA GLN A 261 13.58 -5.86 6.93
C GLN A 261 14.00 -5.76 8.40
N GLN A 262 13.56 -4.69 9.07
CA GLN A 262 13.84 -4.46 10.49
C GLN A 262 13.19 -5.55 11.36
N TYR A 263 11.93 -5.91 11.10
CA TYR A 263 11.24 -6.96 11.84
C TYR A 263 11.97 -8.30 11.73
N LEU A 264 12.35 -8.71 10.52
CA LEU A 264 13.09 -9.95 10.28
C LEU A 264 14.52 -9.91 10.85
N GLY A 265 15.06 -8.72 11.13
CA GLY A 265 16.45 -8.54 11.54
C GLY A 265 17.44 -8.89 10.43
N TYR A 266 17.01 -8.79 9.17
CA TYR A 266 17.82 -9.16 8.02
C TYR A 266 18.89 -8.10 7.75
N ARG A 267 20.16 -8.44 8.02
CA ARG A 267 21.31 -7.56 7.79
C ARG A 267 22.31 -8.22 6.85
N GLU A 268 22.19 -7.95 5.56
CA GLU A 268 23.22 -8.30 4.57
C GLU A 268 24.08 -7.05 4.30
N HIS A 269 25.40 -7.25 4.15
CA HIS A 269 26.43 -6.20 4.21
C HIS A 269 26.14 -4.95 3.37
N LEU A 270 25.43 -5.07 2.24
CA LEU A 270 25.13 -3.95 1.34
C LEU A 270 23.64 -3.65 1.19
N PHE A 271 22.75 -4.39 1.85
CA PHE A 271 21.31 -4.19 1.66
C PHE A 271 20.85 -2.85 2.22
N GLU A 272 21.28 -2.51 3.44
CA GLU A 272 20.96 -1.24 4.09
C GLU A 272 21.50 -0.03 3.28
N VAL A 273 22.71 -0.16 2.70
CA VAL A 273 23.30 0.86 1.81
C VAL A 273 22.45 1.06 0.55
N LYS A 274 21.92 -0.01 -0.04
CA LYS A 274 21.01 0.10 -1.19
C LYS A 274 19.71 0.80 -0.83
N LEU A 275 19.12 0.48 0.34
CA LEU A 275 17.91 1.16 0.81
C LEU A 275 18.17 2.65 1.05
N LEU A 276 19.30 3.01 1.66
CA LEU A 276 19.71 4.40 1.87
C LEU A 276 19.83 5.16 0.55
N ARG A 277 20.49 4.56 -0.45
CA ARG A 277 20.64 5.18 -1.77
C ARG A 277 19.30 5.42 -2.48
N ILE A 278 18.34 4.52 -2.31
CA ILE A 278 16.97 4.76 -2.83
C ILE A 278 16.35 5.95 -2.10
N TRP A 279 16.44 6.00 -0.76
CA TRP A 279 15.96 7.14 0.03
C TRP A 279 16.56 8.47 -0.42
N GLU A 280 17.87 8.54 -0.65
CA GLU A 280 18.55 9.75 -1.13
C GLU A 280 17.96 10.29 -2.44
N VAL A 281 17.57 9.39 -3.36
CA VAL A 281 16.97 9.77 -4.64
C VAL A 281 15.53 10.23 -4.47
N ILE A 282 14.72 9.51 -3.69
CA ILE A 282 13.27 9.80 -3.59
C ILE A 282 12.93 10.90 -2.56
N ALA A 283 13.79 11.13 -1.56
CA ALA A 283 13.64 12.17 -0.54
C ALA A 283 13.93 13.59 -1.07
N LEU A 284 14.12 13.75 -2.39
CA LEU A 284 14.15 15.06 -3.02
C LEU A 284 12.81 15.79 -2.90
N GLN A 285 11.68 15.06 -2.93
CA GLN A 285 10.35 15.62 -2.64
C GLN A 285 10.18 15.80 -1.13
N LYS A 286 9.72 16.99 -0.73
CA LYS A 286 9.56 17.39 0.67
C LYS A 286 8.77 16.36 1.49
N GLU A 287 7.60 15.98 1.01
CA GLU A 287 6.70 15.04 1.73
C GLU A 287 7.35 13.66 1.94
N VAL A 288 8.15 13.18 0.96
CA VAL A 288 8.88 11.92 1.08
C VAL A 288 10.05 12.06 2.04
N ARG A 289 10.74 13.20 2.03
CA ARG A 289 11.82 13.52 2.96
C ARG A 289 11.35 13.51 4.40
N GLU A 290 10.17 14.05 4.67
CA GLU A 290 9.59 14.04 6.01
C GLU A 290 9.43 12.61 6.54
N ILE A 291 9.00 11.65 5.70
CA ILE A 291 8.93 10.24 6.08
C ILE A 291 10.33 9.66 6.38
N TYR A 292 11.29 9.94 5.50
CA TYR A 292 12.67 9.47 5.66
C TYR A 292 13.29 9.99 6.98
N GLU A 293 13.23 11.29 7.23
CA GLU A 293 13.79 11.93 8.42
C GLU A 293 13.10 11.48 9.70
N LEU A 294 11.79 11.22 9.65
CA LEU A 294 11.00 10.79 10.80
C LEU A 294 11.42 9.42 11.35
N ARG A 295 11.93 8.52 10.49
CA ARG A 295 12.15 7.11 10.87
C ARG A 295 13.38 6.48 10.24
N TYR A 296 13.47 6.53 8.92
CA TYR A 296 14.38 5.67 8.17
C TYR A 296 15.82 6.19 8.18
N LYS A 297 16.02 7.50 8.36
CA LYS A 297 17.34 8.08 8.57
C LYS A 297 18.04 7.45 9.77
N ALA A 298 17.37 7.37 10.92
CA ALA A 298 17.95 6.79 12.14
C ALA A 298 18.18 5.26 12.05
N LEU A 299 17.50 4.56 11.13
CA LEU A 299 17.70 3.12 10.92
C LEU A 299 18.96 2.78 10.14
N TYR A 300 19.33 3.66 9.21
CA TYR A 300 20.39 3.43 8.24
C TYR A 300 21.52 4.45 8.36
N ASP A 301 21.54 5.24 9.44
CA ASP A 301 22.66 6.10 9.78
C ASP A 301 23.86 5.18 10.03
N LEU A 302 24.71 5.07 9.01
CA LEU A 302 25.96 4.34 9.13
C LEU A 302 26.78 5.09 10.18
N PRO A 303 27.28 4.43 11.24
CA PRO A 303 28.23 5.07 12.13
C PRO A 303 29.32 5.66 11.25
N THR A 304 29.56 6.95 11.40
CA THR A 304 30.65 7.63 10.72
C THR A 304 31.92 6.91 11.16
N LEU A 305 32.40 5.98 10.34
CA LEU A 305 33.71 5.37 10.51
C LEU A 305 34.72 6.47 10.16
N LEU A 306 34.96 7.34 11.14
CA LEU A 306 36.17 8.14 11.26
C LEU A 306 37.23 7.28 11.98
#